data_AF-A0A5C1YS78-F1
#
_entry.id   AF-A0A5C1YS78-F1
#
_cell.length_a   1.000
_cell.length_b   1.000
_cell.length_c   1.000
_cell.angle_alpha   90.00
_cell.angle_beta   90.00
_cell.angle_gamma   90.00
#
_symmetry.space_group_name_H-M   'P 1'
#
loop_
_entity.id
_entity.type
_entity.pdbx_description
1 polymer ?
#
loop_
_entity_poly.entity_id
_entity_poly.type
_entity_poly.pdbx_seq_one_letter_code
_entity_poly.pdbx_strand_id
1 'polypeptide(L)'
;MKRLFALGACLAIPLLAVAPCGHQAVAQSVLDGSDKKAATPFTRSTLKTLETRFAGGHPRFRKLALHSTAEKKQVLCGEFSLSTVKAPADDSFVLFGATEGGDAPVVYEPKDIPTELDFREVNQWINHGADLEDLEEMGCVPEGSYRQYSDKLNLVLQHRKTNTTR
;
A
#
# COMPACT_ATOMS: atom_id res chain seq x y z
N MET A 1 -31.30 24.93 -76.75
CA MET A 1 -32.48 24.04 -76.82
C MET A 1 -32.16 22.71 -76.15
N LYS A 2 -33.12 22.17 -75.35
CA LYS A 2 -33.25 20.79 -74.77
C LYS A 2 -32.24 20.41 -73.64
N ARG A 3 -32.60 20.28 -72.33
CA ARG A 3 -33.45 19.28 -71.59
C ARG A 3 -32.93 17.84 -71.78
N LEU A 4 -32.67 16.94 -70.81
CA LEU A 4 -33.00 16.71 -69.37
C LEU A 4 -32.10 15.55 -68.84
N PHE A 5 -31.88 15.47 -67.51
CA PHE A 5 -31.82 14.29 -66.57
C PHE A 5 -30.94 13.05 -66.90
N ALA A 6 -30.31 12.29 -66.00
CA ALA A 6 -30.16 12.24 -64.53
C ALA A 6 -29.18 11.09 -64.16
N LEU A 7 -28.86 11.02 -62.86
CA LEU A 7 -28.49 9.83 -62.06
C LEU A 7 -27.06 9.28 -62.10
N GLY A 8 -26.46 9.21 -60.91
CA GLY A 8 -25.65 8.06 -60.48
C GLY A 8 -24.16 8.33 -60.21
N ALA A 9 -23.83 9.25 -59.31
CA ALA A 9 -22.46 9.36 -58.79
C ALA A 9 -22.27 8.45 -57.55
N CYS A 10 -21.48 7.39 -57.73
CA CYS A 10 -20.88 6.59 -56.67
C CYS A 10 -20.08 7.45 -55.69
N LEU A 11 -20.11 7.12 -54.40
CA LEU A 11 -18.94 7.23 -53.50
C LEU A 11 -19.14 6.40 -52.23
N ALA A 12 -18.06 5.74 -51.84
CA ALA A 12 -17.93 4.71 -50.84
C ALA A 12 -17.91 5.24 -49.38
N ILE A 13 -18.44 4.40 -48.46
CA ILE A 13 -17.97 4.00 -47.11
C ILE A 13 -16.92 4.95 -46.45
N PRO A 14 -17.16 5.47 -45.22
CA PRO A 14 -16.84 4.66 -44.04
C PRO A 14 -17.77 4.74 -42.82
N LEU A 15 -17.96 3.55 -42.23
CA LEU A 15 -17.86 3.22 -40.80
C LEU A 15 -17.78 4.44 -39.86
N LEU A 16 -18.85 4.69 -39.10
CA LEU A 16 -18.78 5.55 -37.92
C LEU A 16 -19.87 5.18 -36.92
N ALA A 17 -19.44 5.15 -35.66
CA ALA A 17 -20.22 5.04 -34.44
C ALA A 17 -20.73 3.62 -34.13
N VAL A 18 -20.40 2.98 -33.01
CA VAL A 18 -20.03 3.49 -31.69
C VAL A 18 -19.05 2.48 -31.09
N ALA A 19 -17.79 2.86 -30.91
CA ALA A 19 -16.95 2.18 -29.93
C ALA A 19 -17.52 2.53 -28.56
N PRO A 20 -17.93 1.57 -27.72
CA PRO A 20 -18.08 1.87 -26.32
C PRO A 20 -16.67 2.16 -25.81
N CYS A 21 -16.35 3.45 -25.63
CA CYS A 21 -15.32 3.86 -24.68
C CYS A 21 -15.83 3.46 -23.29
N GLY A 22 -15.78 2.16 -23.01
CA GLY A 22 -15.75 1.63 -21.67
C GLY A 22 -14.46 2.16 -21.04
N HIS A 23 -14.53 3.38 -20.51
CA HIS A 23 -13.74 3.72 -19.34
C HIS A 23 -14.17 2.71 -18.29
N GLN A 24 -13.51 1.54 -18.28
CA GLN A 24 -13.50 0.73 -17.09
C GLN A 24 -12.97 1.66 -16.01
N ALA A 25 -13.87 2.09 -15.14
CA ALA A 25 -13.53 2.83 -13.95
C ALA A 25 -12.47 2.00 -13.24
N VAL A 26 -11.22 2.43 -13.37
CA VAL A 26 -10.10 1.82 -12.65
C VAL A 26 -10.50 1.92 -11.19
N ALA A 27 -10.66 0.78 -10.53
CA ALA A 27 -10.98 0.72 -9.12
C ALA A 27 -10.05 1.70 -8.40
N GLN A 28 -10.60 2.76 -7.80
CA GLN A 28 -9.79 3.71 -7.05
C GLN A 28 -9.11 2.94 -5.92
N SER A 29 -7.82 2.65 -6.10
CA SER A 29 -7.02 1.99 -5.09
C SER A 29 -6.70 2.96 -3.96
N VAL A 30 -6.55 4.26 -4.25
CA VAL A 30 -6.33 5.28 -3.21
C VAL A 30 -7.65 5.93 -2.79
N LEU A 31 -8.02 5.78 -1.51
CA LEU A 31 -9.36 6.13 -1.01
C LEU A 31 -9.53 7.60 -0.64
N ASP A 32 -8.45 8.29 -0.27
CA ASP A 32 -8.47 9.63 0.33
C ASP A 32 -7.88 10.71 -0.60
N GLY A 33 -7.48 10.34 -1.82
CA GLY A 33 -6.87 11.26 -2.77
C GLY A 33 -5.45 11.72 -2.40
N SER A 34 -4.79 11.03 -1.46
CA SER A 34 -3.40 11.32 -1.06
C SER A 34 -2.39 11.09 -2.19
N ASP A 35 -2.76 10.29 -3.20
CA ASP A 35 -2.01 10.08 -4.44
C ASP A 35 -1.67 11.38 -5.16
N LYS A 36 -2.57 12.39 -5.12
CA LYS A 36 -2.34 13.68 -5.79
C LYS A 36 -1.11 14.41 -5.25
N LYS A 37 -0.83 14.26 -3.96
CA LYS A 37 0.34 14.87 -3.29
C LYS A 37 1.59 13.98 -3.39
N ALA A 38 1.39 12.68 -3.56
CA ALA A 38 2.44 11.68 -3.66
C ALA A 38 2.70 11.22 -5.12
N ALA A 39 2.26 11.97 -6.13
CA ALA A 39 2.25 11.54 -7.53
C ALA A 39 3.65 11.54 -8.18
N THR A 40 4.47 10.54 -7.88
CA THR A 40 5.80 10.34 -8.50
C THR A 40 5.88 8.99 -9.22
N PRO A 41 6.85 8.79 -10.14
CA PRO A 41 7.14 7.47 -10.71
C PRO A 41 7.47 6.44 -9.63
N PHE A 42 8.25 6.84 -8.62
CA PHE A 42 8.56 6.02 -7.46
C PHE A 42 7.29 5.56 -6.73
N THR A 43 6.37 6.46 -6.39
CA THR A 43 5.11 6.08 -5.75
C THR A 43 4.32 5.08 -6.56
N ARG A 44 4.14 5.33 -7.87
CA ARG A 44 3.41 4.41 -8.75
C ARG A 44 4.05 3.02 -8.80
N SER A 45 5.38 2.95 -8.84
CA SER A 45 6.11 1.69 -8.81
C SER A 45 5.91 0.96 -7.49
N THR A 46 6.01 1.67 -6.36
CA THR A 46 5.82 1.11 -5.01
C THR A 46 4.41 0.56 -4.82
N LEU A 47 3.38 1.30 -5.19
CA LEU A 47 1.99 0.85 -5.10
C LEU A 47 1.77 -0.40 -5.96
N LYS A 48 2.33 -0.44 -7.18
CA LYS A 48 2.26 -1.61 -8.06
C LYS A 48 2.97 -2.83 -7.46
N THR A 49 4.12 -2.64 -6.80
CA THR A 49 4.83 -3.71 -6.10
C THR A 49 3.97 -4.28 -4.96
N LEU A 50 3.31 -3.42 -4.18
CA LEU A 50 2.38 -3.84 -3.12
C LEU A 50 1.15 -4.56 -3.71
N GLU A 51 0.55 -4.04 -4.78
CA GLU A 51 -0.54 -4.71 -5.50
C GLU A 51 -0.13 -6.10 -5.99
N THR A 52 1.09 -6.25 -6.50
CA THR A 52 1.61 -7.55 -6.98
C THR A 52 1.88 -8.50 -5.83
N ARG A 53 2.50 -8.02 -4.74
CA ARG A 53 2.78 -8.80 -3.52
C ARG A 53 1.50 -9.34 -2.89
N PHE A 54 0.41 -8.59 -2.98
CA PHE A 54 -0.89 -8.92 -2.40
C PHE A 54 -2.00 -9.11 -3.44
N ALA A 55 -1.65 -9.67 -4.62
CA ALA A 55 -2.53 -9.76 -5.79
C ALA A 55 -3.92 -10.41 -5.55
N GLY A 56 -4.10 -11.18 -4.48
CA GLY A 56 -5.39 -11.75 -4.09
C GLY A 56 -6.38 -10.78 -3.42
N GLY A 57 -5.95 -9.59 -3.00
CA GLY A 57 -6.74 -8.69 -2.14
C GLY A 57 -7.10 -7.32 -2.70
N HIS A 58 -6.62 -6.94 -3.90
CA HIS A 58 -6.78 -5.59 -4.47
C HIS A 58 -6.57 -4.46 -3.43
N PRO A 59 -5.33 -4.20 -3.02
CA PRO A 59 -5.04 -3.27 -1.94
C PRO A 59 -5.70 -1.90 -2.14
N ARG A 60 -6.30 -1.40 -1.06
CA ARG A 60 -6.84 -0.04 -0.98
C ARG A 60 -5.93 0.81 -0.11
N PHE A 61 -5.28 1.80 -0.70
CA PHE A 61 -4.31 2.68 -0.08
C PHE A 61 -4.96 3.95 0.49
N ARG A 62 -4.31 4.52 1.51
CA ARG A 62 -4.62 5.85 2.05
C ARG A 62 -3.38 6.45 2.72
N LYS A 63 -3.47 7.72 3.11
CA LYS A 63 -2.46 8.49 3.84
C LYS A 63 -1.07 8.44 3.18
N LEU A 64 -1.02 8.46 1.85
CA LEU A 64 0.23 8.50 1.12
C LEU A 64 0.96 9.83 1.40
N ALA A 65 2.19 9.72 1.88
CA ALA A 65 3.05 10.86 2.18
C ALA A 65 4.45 10.62 1.59
N LEU A 66 4.97 11.62 0.88
CA LEU A 66 6.34 11.64 0.41
C LEU A 66 7.16 12.62 1.23
N HIS A 67 8.36 12.20 1.59
CA HIS A 67 9.40 13.10 2.07
C HIS A 67 10.75 12.66 1.53
N SER A 68 11.80 13.44 1.79
CA SER A 68 13.16 13.15 1.33
C SER A 68 14.06 12.82 2.51
N THR A 69 14.99 11.89 2.30
CA THR A 69 16.10 11.64 3.24
C THR A 69 17.15 12.74 3.12
N ALA A 70 18.11 12.76 4.05
CA ALA A 70 19.29 13.64 3.98
C ALA A 70 20.10 13.44 2.67
N GLU A 71 20.05 12.23 2.11
CA GLU A 71 20.69 11.85 0.84
C GLU A 71 19.86 12.21 -0.39
N LYS A 72 18.74 12.93 -0.24
CA LYS A 72 17.80 13.31 -1.29
C LYS A 72 17.09 12.13 -1.98
N LYS A 73 17.06 10.95 -1.36
CA LYS A 73 16.20 9.84 -1.80
C LYS A 73 14.77 10.11 -1.37
N GLN A 74 13.79 9.73 -2.19
CA GLN A 74 12.38 9.79 -1.79
C GLN A 74 12.03 8.65 -0.82
N VAL A 75 11.23 8.94 0.18
CA VAL A 75 10.58 7.95 1.04
C VAL A 75 9.08 8.11 0.88
N LEU A 76 8.39 6.98 0.67
CA LEU A 76 6.93 6.90 0.62
C LEU A 76 6.44 6.15 1.86
N CYS A 77 5.61 6.83 2.63
CA CYS A 77 4.88 6.24 3.74
C CYS A 77 3.39 6.19 3.40
N GLY A 78 2.68 5.20 3.96
CA GLY A 78 1.23 5.15 3.83
C GLY A 78 0.62 3.96 4.53
N GLU A 79 -0.66 3.76 4.26
CA GLU A 79 -1.45 2.66 4.78
C GLU A 79 -2.15 1.93 3.63
N PHE A 80 -2.35 0.62 3.75
CA PHE A 80 -3.21 -0.13 2.83
C PHE A 80 -4.06 -1.19 3.55
N SER A 81 -5.22 -1.50 2.98
CA SER A 81 -6.10 -2.58 3.43
C SER A 81 -6.37 -3.55 2.29
N LEU A 82 -6.42 -4.85 2.62
CA LEU A 82 -6.84 -5.90 1.68
C LEU A 82 -8.35 -6.18 1.74
N SER A 83 -9.10 -5.37 2.48
CA SER A 83 -10.53 -5.53 2.60
C SER A 83 -11.23 -5.25 1.27
N THR A 84 -12.09 -6.19 0.88
CA THR A 84 -12.86 -6.08 -0.37
C THR A 84 -14.01 -5.09 -0.25
N VAL A 85 -14.40 -4.68 0.97
CA VAL A 85 -15.47 -3.72 1.20
C VAL A 85 -15.10 -2.33 0.70
N LYS A 86 -16.09 -1.56 0.24
CA LYS A 86 -15.88 -0.23 -0.38
C LYS A 86 -15.22 0.78 0.56
N ALA A 87 -15.51 0.70 1.84
CA ALA A 87 -14.93 1.52 2.89
C ALA A 87 -14.40 0.59 3.98
N PRO A 88 -13.13 0.15 3.89
CA PRO A 88 -12.53 -0.70 4.90
C PRO A 88 -12.54 -0.03 6.28
N ALA A 89 -12.71 -0.83 7.33
CA ALA A 89 -12.61 -0.35 8.70
C ALA A 89 -11.18 0.12 9.00
N ASP A 90 -11.04 1.09 9.91
CA ASP A 90 -9.76 1.74 10.17
C ASP A 90 -8.68 0.77 10.68
N ASP A 91 -9.09 -0.27 11.41
CA ASP A 91 -8.26 -1.35 11.95
C ASP A 91 -7.79 -2.36 10.89
N SER A 92 -8.41 -2.38 9.71
CA SER A 92 -8.01 -3.25 8.60
C SER A 92 -6.84 -2.71 7.79
N PHE A 93 -6.37 -1.50 8.09
CA PHE A 93 -5.25 -0.87 7.41
C PHE A 93 -3.94 -1.19 8.12
N VAL A 94 -2.96 -1.61 7.33
CA VAL A 94 -1.59 -1.86 7.78
C VAL A 94 -0.67 -0.77 7.25
N LEU A 95 0.41 -0.51 7.98
CA LEU A 95 1.38 0.53 7.64
C LEU A 95 2.38 -0.01 6.61
N PHE A 96 2.88 0.87 5.76
CA PHE A 96 4.00 0.54 4.88
C PHE A 96 4.94 1.73 4.67
N GLY A 97 6.18 1.41 4.31
CA GLY A 97 7.24 2.36 4.00
C GLY A 97 8.10 1.83 2.85
N ALA A 98 8.59 2.73 2.00
CA ALA A 98 9.55 2.40 0.96
C ALA A 98 10.52 3.55 0.74
N THR A 99 11.78 3.21 0.45
CA THR A 99 12.81 4.18 0.06
C THR A 99 13.16 4.00 -1.42
N GLU A 100 13.34 5.11 -2.13
CA GLU A 100 13.75 5.12 -3.53
C GLU A 100 15.11 4.45 -3.72
N GLY A 101 15.15 3.45 -4.61
CA GLY A 101 16.33 2.63 -4.84
C GLY A 101 16.67 1.66 -3.72
N GLY A 102 15.82 1.54 -2.69
CA GLY A 102 15.90 0.52 -1.65
C GLY A 102 15.30 -0.81 -2.06
N ASP A 103 15.19 -1.72 -1.09
CA ASP A 103 14.58 -3.04 -1.25
C ASP A 103 13.04 -2.97 -1.39
N ALA A 104 12.39 -4.13 -1.26
CA ALA A 104 10.93 -4.22 -1.28
C ALA A 104 10.30 -3.36 -0.16
N PRO A 105 9.08 -2.83 -0.37
CA PRO A 105 8.40 -2.05 0.65
C PRO A 105 8.24 -2.83 1.96
N VAL A 106 8.60 -2.20 3.07
CA VAL A 106 8.40 -2.71 4.42
C VAL A 106 6.92 -2.56 4.76
N VAL A 107 6.34 -3.60 5.36
CA VAL A 107 4.93 -3.65 5.73
C VAL A 107 4.84 -4.05 7.19
N TYR A 108 4.16 -3.24 7.99
CA TYR A 108 3.94 -3.51 9.40
C TYR A 108 2.44 -3.63 9.67
N GLU A 109 2.03 -4.83 10.08
CA GLU A 109 0.67 -5.13 10.56
C GLU A 109 0.66 -5.05 12.09
N PRO A 110 0.08 -4.00 12.70
CA PRO A 110 0.07 -3.88 14.15
C PRO A 110 -0.56 -5.11 14.81
N LYS A 111 0.20 -5.79 15.67
CA LYS A 111 -0.27 -6.96 16.43
C LYS A 111 -0.13 -6.70 17.93
N ASP A 112 -1.22 -6.97 18.64
CA ASP A 112 -1.20 -6.96 20.10
C ASP A 112 -0.35 -8.12 20.60
N ILE A 113 0.74 -7.79 21.29
CA ILE A 113 1.60 -8.78 21.93
C ILE A 113 0.77 -9.48 23.01
N PRO A 114 0.59 -10.82 22.95
CA PRO A 114 -0.19 -11.55 23.92
C PRO A 114 0.48 -11.49 25.30
N THR A 115 -0.31 -11.66 26.35
CA THR A 115 0.17 -11.62 27.75
C THR A 115 1.15 -12.76 28.06
N GLU A 116 1.07 -13.87 27.32
CA GLU A 116 1.99 -15.00 27.39
C GLU A 116 2.42 -15.41 25.97
N LEU A 117 3.71 -15.72 25.79
CA LEU A 117 4.29 -16.09 24.50
C LEU A 117 4.89 -17.49 24.53
N ASP A 118 4.55 -18.30 23.53
CA ASP A 118 5.24 -19.56 23.26
C ASP A 118 6.67 -19.26 22.76
N PHE A 119 7.65 -20.05 23.21
CA PHE A 119 9.04 -19.90 22.81
C PHE A 119 9.23 -19.98 21.28
N ARG A 120 8.41 -20.78 20.60
CA ARG A 120 8.45 -20.99 19.15
C ARG A 120 8.05 -19.74 18.36
N GLU A 121 7.28 -18.85 18.98
CA GLU A 121 6.77 -17.63 18.35
C GLU A 121 7.66 -16.41 18.59
N VAL A 122 8.59 -16.47 19.56
CA VAL A 122 9.44 -15.33 19.95
C VAL A 122 10.17 -14.72 18.75
N ASN A 123 10.72 -15.55 17.86
CA ASN A 123 11.42 -15.05 16.67
C ASN A 123 10.50 -14.28 15.72
N GLN A 124 9.22 -14.67 15.62
CA GLN A 124 8.26 -13.95 14.79
C GLN A 124 7.96 -12.56 15.36
N TRP A 125 7.82 -12.45 16.69
CA TRP A 125 7.67 -11.16 17.35
C TRP A 125 8.92 -10.29 17.22
N ILE A 126 10.12 -10.84 17.41
CA ILE A 126 11.36 -10.09 17.20
C ILE A 126 11.46 -9.55 15.76
N ASN A 127 11.20 -10.39 14.75
CA ASN A 127 11.21 -9.96 13.35
C ASN A 127 10.15 -8.89 13.05
N HIS A 128 8.98 -9.01 13.68
CA HIS A 128 7.93 -8.01 13.57
C HIS A 128 8.35 -6.66 14.15
N GLY A 129 9.17 -6.66 15.20
CA GLY A 129 9.81 -5.46 15.74
C GLY A 129 10.80 -4.82 14.77
N ALA A 130 11.55 -5.61 14.01
CA ALA A 130 12.48 -5.11 13.00
C ALA A 130 11.76 -4.35 11.88
N ASP A 131 10.62 -4.86 11.40
CA ASP A 131 9.79 -4.13 10.42
C ASP A 131 9.35 -2.76 10.97
N LEU A 132 9.05 -2.65 12.27
CA LEU A 132 8.67 -1.39 12.91
C LEU A 132 9.86 -0.42 13.06
N GLU A 133 11.03 -0.96 13.39
CA GLU A 133 12.30 -0.21 13.47
C GLU A 133 12.62 0.40 12.10
N ASP A 134 12.56 -0.38 11.03
CA ASP A 134 12.78 0.09 9.66
C ASP A 134 11.80 1.22 9.27
N LEU A 135 10.52 1.07 9.62
CA LEU A 135 9.52 2.12 9.41
C LEU A 135 9.82 3.39 10.22
N GLU A 136 10.38 3.26 11.42
CA GLU A 136 10.75 4.39 12.28
C GLU A 136 11.97 5.12 11.72
N GLU A 137 13.00 4.39 11.29
CA GLU A 137 14.18 4.96 10.62
C GLU A 137 13.82 5.68 9.32
N MET A 138 12.85 5.15 8.58
CA MET A 138 12.28 5.81 7.41
C MET A 138 11.43 7.03 7.77
N GLY A 139 11.04 7.25 9.03
CA GLY A 139 10.15 8.33 9.45
C GLY A 139 8.68 8.10 9.09
N CYS A 140 8.30 6.85 8.78
CA CYS A 140 6.92 6.46 8.48
C CYS A 140 6.07 6.19 9.72
N VAL A 141 6.71 6.03 10.89
CA VAL A 141 6.05 5.98 12.20
C VAL A 141 6.73 6.97 13.17
N PRO A 142 6.07 7.36 14.27
CA PRO A 142 6.67 8.24 15.26
C PRO A 142 7.95 7.66 15.89
N GLU A 143 8.91 8.51 16.22
CA GLU A 143 10.10 8.14 16.99
C GLU A 143 9.72 7.48 18.33
N GLY A 144 10.40 6.40 18.68
CA GLY A 144 10.16 5.59 19.87
C GLY A 144 9.06 4.53 19.73
N SER A 145 8.46 4.35 18.54
CA SER A 145 7.48 3.29 18.27
C SER A 145 8.09 1.91 18.49
N TYR A 146 9.28 1.67 17.93
CA TYR A 146 10.02 0.42 18.13
C TYR A 146 10.43 0.23 19.59
N ARG A 147 10.87 1.29 20.27
CA ARG A 147 11.23 1.21 21.70
C ARG A 147 10.05 0.76 22.55
N GLN A 148 8.87 1.37 22.35
CA GLN A 148 7.65 0.99 23.07
C GLN A 148 7.24 -0.45 22.79
N TYR A 149 7.39 -0.90 21.54
CA TYR A 149 7.15 -2.29 21.16
C TYR A 149 8.12 -3.24 21.88
N SER A 150 9.42 -2.94 21.84
CA SER A 150 10.47 -3.74 22.47
C SER A 150 10.30 -3.84 23.99
N ASP A 151 9.96 -2.73 24.66
CA ASP A 151 9.69 -2.71 26.10
C ASP A 151 8.50 -3.63 26.47
N LYS A 152 7.41 -3.60 25.67
CA LYS A 152 6.27 -4.51 25.86
C LYS A 152 6.64 -5.98 25.65
N LEU A 153 7.37 -6.29 24.58
CA LEU A 153 7.82 -7.65 24.28
C LEU A 153 8.72 -8.18 25.41
N ASN A 154 9.66 -7.36 25.88
CA ASN A 154 10.57 -7.72 26.96
C ASN A 154 9.83 -8.02 28.27
N LEU A 155 8.78 -7.26 28.60
CA LEU A 155 7.96 -7.51 29.79
C LEU A 155 7.31 -8.91 29.73
N VAL A 156 6.72 -9.28 28.60
CA VAL A 156 6.13 -10.61 28.40
C VAL A 156 7.17 -11.73 28.50
N LEU A 157 8.35 -11.53 27.88
CA LEU A 157 9.45 -12.50 27.95
C LEU A 157 10.03 -12.65 29.36
N GLN A 158 10.05 -11.59 30.16
CA GLN A 158 10.49 -11.62 31.55
C GLN A 158 9.49 -12.36 32.46
N HIS A 159 8.19 -12.08 32.30
CA HIS A 159 7.12 -12.80 33.03
C HIS A 159 7.21 -14.32 32.83
N ARG A 160 7.56 -14.77 31.62
CA ARG A 160 7.82 -16.19 31.34
C ARG A 160 8.99 -16.73 32.15
N LYS A 161 10.15 -16.06 32.16
CA LYS A 161 11.34 -16.50 32.91
C LYS A 161 11.03 -16.68 34.40
N THR A 162 10.25 -15.77 34.99
CA THR A 162 9.88 -15.84 36.40
C THR A 162 8.91 -16.98 36.71
N ASN A 163 7.98 -17.32 35.80
CA ASN A 163 7.02 -18.41 36.00
C ASN A 163 7.60 -19.80 35.71
N THR A 164 8.55 -19.94 34.77
CA THR A 164 9.19 -21.25 34.48
C THR A 164 10.19 -21.68 35.57
N THR A 165 10.66 -20.75 36.41
CA THR A 165 11.67 -21.03 37.46
C THR A 165 11.05 -21.34 38.84
N ARG A 166 9.71 -21.38 38.93
CA ARG A 166 8.97 -21.64 40.17
C ARG A 166 8.31 -23.01 40.14
#